data_AF-A0A816GPL4-F1
#
_entry.id   AF-A0A816GPL4-F1
#
_cell.length_a   1.000
_cell.length_b   1.000
_cell.length_c   1.000
_cell.angle_alpha   90.00
_cell.angle_beta   90.00
_cell.angle_gamma   90.00
#
_symmetry.space_group_name_H-M   'P 1'
#
loop_
_entity.id
_entity.type
_entity.pdbx_description
1 polymer ?
#
loop_
_entity_poly.entity_id
_entity_poly.type
_entity_poly.pdbx_seq_one_letter_code
_entity_poly.pdbx_strand_id
1 'polypeptide(L)'
;ETNMSSFDSVANKSSLTISSLQKDAREKQDQLLELQTRIRAHMEEREVNERKMDALHKKLQELFAQLSVTLGHDYGQPSTLAFETVINRIADINAENILLKGKMVKLEETNKLLEQDSQTNRATIQQMTNQLQSYDHNTIGHRLQIDAIKAERDAALHDKEMVKSELETVKSRLDSIQKAWQNTRGELDERQNRFSTNELHVKQLENDLAYSKSCFEAFKQQVGQLLSDGYIKVEPKEDEIKEKIHLLMQSSKDRGLIITNLQNQKEQLAKQLQEQLEMNKESEKKRTHTESHLYELENRLKTLNMTCTSADVYRENHKQDKAKFVHFLERLGAIMQIESYSTELNPEVILQRAEQLMKTENDSLNDQRTSVYNLQRKIKQMKELMENKDLHLDLLKKKVSALEEGRTAKTDLEKEIDDHVILSRKMKLKVESLTQQVNELRNENTLLKTQSADVHTLKNRLIEREKEVRRLLEDISRLENARDKQAFKISSLQDKMHSVDDE
;
A
#
# COMPACT_ATOMS: atom_id res chain seq x y z
N GLU A 1 -36.49 224.47 77.97
CA GLU A 1 -37.26 224.98 79.11
C GLU A 1 -37.90 223.80 79.86
N THR A 2 -37.83 223.60 81.17
CA THR A 2 -36.98 224.12 82.25
C THR A 2 -37.32 223.26 83.48
N ASN A 3 -36.29 222.77 84.18
CA ASN A 3 -36.21 222.58 85.63
C ASN A 3 -37.05 221.52 86.41
N MET A 4 -36.26 220.63 87.04
CA MET A 4 -36.27 220.26 88.48
C MET A 4 -37.30 219.25 89.00
N SER A 5 -36.96 218.29 89.88
CA SER A 5 -35.68 217.74 90.35
C SER A 5 -35.96 216.62 91.36
N SER A 6 -35.19 215.52 91.27
CA SER A 6 -34.58 214.80 92.40
C SER A 6 -35.49 213.98 93.35
N PHE A 7 -35.64 212.67 93.11
CA PHE A 7 -35.48 211.58 94.12
C PHE A 7 -35.55 210.12 93.57
N ASP A 8 -35.52 209.87 92.25
CA ASP A 8 -35.76 208.53 91.65
C ASP A 8 -34.52 207.63 91.39
N SER A 9 -33.34 207.94 91.95
CA SER A 9 -32.06 207.33 91.51
C SER A 9 -31.55 206.12 92.32
N VAL A 10 -32.30 205.58 93.29
CA VAL A 10 -31.82 204.43 94.13
C VAL A 10 -32.66 203.15 93.98
N ALA A 11 -33.87 203.20 93.43
CA ALA A 11 -34.78 202.04 93.36
C ALA A 11 -34.52 201.06 92.19
N ASN A 12 -33.84 201.47 91.11
CA ASN A 12 -33.76 200.68 89.87
C ASN A 12 -32.48 199.85 89.65
N LYS A 13 -31.44 199.99 90.50
CA LYS A 13 -30.19 199.20 90.37
C LYS A 13 -30.20 197.89 91.19
N SER A 14 -31.08 197.75 92.19
CA SER A 14 -31.18 196.53 93.01
C SER A 14 -32.07 195.44 92.39
N SER A 15 -33.05 195.81 91.56
CA SER A 15 -33.98 194.87 90.91
C SER A 15 -33.33 194.02 89.80
N LEU A 16 -32.43 194.61 89.00
CA LEU A 16 -31.78 193.92 87.86
C LEU A 16 -30.74 192.87 88.30
N THR A 17 -30.04 193.09 89.42
CA THR A 17 -29.02 192.15 89.91
C THR A 17 -29.61 190.85 90.47
N ILE A 18 -30.75 190.95 91.17
CA ILE A 18 -31.44 189.78 91.77
C ILE A 18 -32.01 188.85 90.70
N SER A 19 -32.53 189.39 89.59
CA SER A 19 -33.07 188.57 88.50
C SER A 19 -31.99 187.80 87.73
N SER A 20 -30.74 188.29 87.68
CA SER A 20 -29.65 187.57 86.99
C SER A 20 -29.13 186.38 87.81
N LEU A 21 -29.01 186.55 89.14
CA LEU A 21 -28.56 185.48 90.04
C LEU A 21 -29.58 184.34 90.18
N GLN A 22 -30.88 184.64 90.10
CA GLN A 22 -31.92 183.60 90.11
C GLN A 22 -31.93 182.72 88.84
N LYS A 23 -31.46 183.23 87.69
CA LYS A 23 -31.38 182.44 86.46
C LYS A 23 -30.18 181.48 86.49
N ASP A 24 -29.02 181.97 86.92
CA ASP A 24 -27.77 181.18 86.97
C ASP A 24 -27.85 180.01 87.97
N ALA A 25 -28.58 180.19 89.08
CA ALA A 25 -28.84 179.13 90.05
C ALA A 25 -29.68 177.96 89.48
N ARG A 26 -30.61 178.23 88.55
CA ARG A 26 -31.41 177.16 87.93
C ARG A 26 -30.61 176.35 86.92
N GLU A 27 -29.80 177.00 86.08
CA GLU A 27 -28.97 176.29 85.09
C GLU A 27 -27.94 175.36 85.75
N LYS A 28 -27.39 175.74 86.91
CA LYS A 28 -26.48 174.86 87.67
C LYS A 28 -27.17 173.66 88.30
N GLN A 29 -28.44 173.80 88.70
CA GLN A 29 -29.20 172.70 89.28
C GLN A 29 -29.59 171.65 88.23
N ASP A 30 -29.93 172.07 87.02
CA ASP A 30 -30.21 171.17 85.90
C ASP A 30 -28.95 170.40 85.46
N GLN A 31 -27.78 171.05 85.40
CA GLN A 31 -26.50 170.38 85.13
C GLN A 31 -26.17 169.29 86.17
N LEU A 32 -26.53 169.51 87.43
CA LEU A 32 -26.28 168.55 88.52
C LEU A 32 -27.17 167.31 88.39
N LEU A 33 -28.44 167.50 88.03
CA LEU A 33 -29.40 166.42 87.78
C LEU A 33 -29.00 165.58 86.55
N GLU A 34 -28.54 166.22 85.47
CA GLU A 34 -28.07 165.51 84.27
C GLU A 34 -26.84 164.64 84.59
N LEU A 35 -25.85 165.18 85.30
CA LEU A 35 -24.65 164.43 85.70
C LEU A 35 -24.97 163.26 86.64
N GLN A 36 -25.90 163.43 87.58
CA GLN A 36 -26.36 162.33 88.43
C GLN A 36 -27.02 161.21 87.63
N THR A 37 -27.84 161.56 86.63
CA THR A 37 -28.52 160.58 85.78
C THR A 37 -27.51 159.79 84.94
N ARG A 38 -26.47 160.45 84.41
CA ARG A 38 -25.40 159.80 83.64
C ARG A 38 -24.54 158.85 84.47
N ILE A 39 -24.21 159.22 85.72
CA ILE A 39 -23.47 158.36 86.63
C ILE A 39 -24.27 157.10 86.97
N ARG A 40 -25.58 157.22 87.17
CA ARG A 40 -26.46 156.06 87.41
C ARG A 40 -26.46 155.09 86.23
N ALA A 41 -26.60 155.59 85.00
CA ALA A 41 -26.59 154.76 83.80
C ALA A 41 -25.28 153.97 83.64
N HIS A 42 -24.12 154.62 83.86
CA HIS A 42 -22.83 153.91 83.80
C HIS A 42 -22.63 152.88 84.91
N MET A 43 -23.18 153.11 86.11
CA MET A 43 -23.15 152.14 87.20
C MET A 43 -24.01 150.91 86.89
N GLU A 44 -25.21 151.11 86.34
CA GLU A 44 -26.08 150.01 85.91
C GLU A 44 -25.46 149.21 84.76
N GLU A 45 -24.87 149.87 83.76
CA GLU A 45 -24.17 149.20 82.66
C GLU A 45 -22.96 148.40 83.15
N ARG A 46 -22.19 148.95 84.09
CA ARG A 46 -21.07 148.24 84.74
C ARG A 46 -21.56 147.01 85.50
N GLU A 47 -22.62 147.11 86.29
CA GLU A 47 -23.20 145.96 87.00
C GLU A 47 -23.69 144.88 86.02
N VAL A 48 -24.36 145.26 84.93
CA VAL A 48 -24.81 144.30 83.92
C VAL A 48 -23.62 143.59 83.26
N ASN A 49 -22.55 144.32 82.95
CA ASN A 49 -21.33 143.73 82.40
C ASN A 49 -20.61 142.83 83.40
N GLU A 50 -20.56 143.19 84.68
CA GLU A 50 -19.97 142.38 85.74
C GLU A 50 -20.75 141.08 85.95
N ARG A 51 -22.09 141.15 85.99
CA ARG A 51 -22.96 139.95 86.02
C ARG A 51 -22.78 139.05 84.79
N LYS A 52 -22.60 139.62 83.59
CA LYS A 52 -22.30 138.85 82.37
C LYS A 52 -20.93 138.18 82.45
N MET A 53 -19.92 138.88 82.95
CA MET A 53 -18.58 138.35 83.15
C MET A 53 -18.60 137.18 84.13
N ASP A 54 -19.30 137.29 85.26
CA ASP A 54 -19.47 136.22 86.23
C ASP A 54 -20.20 135.01 85.65
N ALA A 55 -21.26 135.24 84.85
CA ALA A 55 -21.98 134.16 84.18
C ALA A 55 -21.10 133.41 83.16
N LEU A 56 -20.28 134.14 82.40
CA LEU A 56 -19.30 133.53 81.49
C LEU A 56 -18.21 132.77 82.25
N HIS A 57 -17.74 133.30 83.38
CA HIS A 57 -16.75 132.64 84.22
C HIS A 57 -17.29 131.30 84.75
N LYS A 58 -18.53 131.27 85.27
CA LYS A 58 -19.19 130.02 85.72
C LYS A 58 -19.32 128.98 84.61
N LYS A 59 -19.77 129.38 83.41
CA LYS A 59 -19.86 128.47 82.26
C LYS A 59 -18.51 127.90 81.86
N LEU A 60 -17.45 128.71 81.93
CA LEU A 60 -16.09 128.28 81.63
C LEU A 60 -15.59 127.26 82.67
N GLN A 61 -15.92 127.45 83.95
CA GLN A 61 -15.61 126.48 85.02
C GLN A 61 -16.38 125.16 84.84
N GLU A 62 -17.66 125.21 84.49
CA GLU A 62 -18.46 124.02 84.21
C GLU A 62 -17.92 123.22 83.02
N LEU A 63 -17.57 123.90 81.92
CA LEU A 63 -16.94 123.29 80.75
C LEU A 63 -15.63 122.60 81.13
N PHE A 64 -14.81 123.26 81.95
CA PHE A 64 -13.55 122.69 82.43
C PHE A 64 -13.78 121.42 83.25
N ALA A 65 -14.73 121.43 84.19
CA ALA A 65 -15.07 120.27 84.99
C ALA A 65 -15.57 119.08 84.15
N GLN A 66 -16.40 119.34 83.13
CA GLN A 66 -16.85 118.30 82.20
C GLN A 66 -15.71 117.73 81.37
N LEU A 67 -14.77 118.56 80.92
CA LEU A 67 -13.57 118.10 80.21
C LEU A 67 -12.67 117.25 81.12
N SER A 68 -12.46 117.65 82.38
CA SER A 68 -11.73 116.84 83.36
C SER A 68 -12.32 115.44 83.52
N VAL A 69 -13.65 115.34 83.67
CA VAL A 69 -14.36 114.06 83.79
C VAL A 69 -14.26 113.25 82.50
N THR A 70 -14.47 113.87 81.34
CA THR A 70 -14.46 113.19 80.04
C THR A 70 -13.08 112.65 79.67
N LEU A 71 -12.02 113.38 80.04
CA LEU A 71 -10.63 112.99 79.83
C LEU A 71 -10.11 112.07 80.93
N GLY A 72 -10.88 111.88 82.01
CA GLY A 72 -10.51 111.03 83.15
C GLY A 72 -9.33 111.56 83.97
N HIS A 73 -9.13 112.88 84.03
CA HIS A 73 -8.01 113.50 84.76
C HIS A 73 -8.46 114.77 85.49
N ASP A 74 -8.03 114.93 86.75
CA ASP A 74 -8.31 116.15 87.53
C ASP A 74 -7.19 117.17 87.31
N TYR A 75 -7.53 118.28 86.66
CA TYR A 75 -6.60 119.36 86.33
C TYR A 75 -6.58 120.50 87.36
N GLY A 76 -7.29 120.34 88.49
CA GLY A 76 -7.34 121.34 89.56
C GLY A 76 -8.20 122.56 89.21
N GLN A 77 -7.85 123.73 89.75
CA GLN A 77 -8.62 124.96 89.49
C GLN A 77 -8.41 125.49 88.07
N PRO A 78 -9.45 126.04 87.44
CA PRO A 78 -9.39 126.59 86.09
C PRO A 78 -8.40 127.77 86.04
N SER A 79 -7.21 127.48 85.53
CA SER A 79 -6.11 128.39 85.30
C SER A 79 -5.61 128.20 83.87
N THR A 80 -4.89 129.18 83.31
CA THR A 80 -4.38 129.12 81.94
C THR A 80 -3.58 127.83 81.67
N LEU A 81 -2.73 127.43 82.63
CA LEU A 81 -1.91 126.21 82.54
C LEU A 81 -2.79 124.94 82.56
N ALA A 82 -3.85 124.94 83.37
CA ALA A 82 -4.77 123.81 83.46
C ALA A 82 -5.58 123.64 82.16
N PHE A 83 -6.01 124.74 81.53
CA PHE A 83 -6.62 124.72 80.20
C PHE A 83 -5.65 124.22 79.13
N GLU A 84 -4.39 124.65 79.16
CA GLU A 84 -3.36 124.20 78.21
C GLU A 84 -3.09 122.68 78.34
N THR A 85 -3.09 122.16 79.57
CA THR A 85 -2.92 120.72 79.84
C THR A 85 -4.10 119.90 79.32
N VAL A 86 -5.33 120.39 79.50
CA VAL A 86 -6.56 119.81 78.91
C VAL A 86 -6.48 119.80 77.37
N ILE A 87 -6.08 120.92 76.76
CA ILE A 87 -5.94 121.05 75.30
C ILE A 87 -4.89 120.07 74.77
N ASN A 88 -3.72 119.98 75.40
CA ASN A 88 -2.68 119.03 75.01
C ASN A 88 -3.15 117.58 75.12
N ARG A 89 -3.88 117.24 76.19
CA ARG A 89 -4.44 115.89 76.34
C ARG A 89 -5.48 115.57 75.26
N ILE A 90 -6.33 116.53 74.89
CA ILE A 90 -7.27 116.38 73.77
C ILE A 90 -6.51 116.17 72.47
N ALA A 91 -5.42 116.92 72.24
CA ALA A 91 -4.58 116.77 71.06
C ALA A 91 -3.92 115.38 70.99
N ASP A 92 -3.38 114.88 72.12
CA ASP A 92 -2.79 113.54 72.22
C ASP A 92 -3.81 112.44 71.92
N ILE A 93 -4.99 112.52 72.54
CA ILE A 93 -6.09 111.55 72.29
C ILE A 93 -6.53 111.61 70.83
N ASN A 94 -6.60 112.80 70.25
CA ASN A 94 -6.95 112.95 68.83
C ASN A 94 -5.88 112.33 67.93
N ALA A 95 -4.59 112.54 68.23
CA ALA A 95 -3.49 111.91 67.52
C ALA A 95 -3.51 110.38 67.64
N GLU A 96 -3.77 109.85 68.84
CA GLU A 96 -3.96 108.42 69.08
C GLU A 96 -5.16 107.86 68.31
N ASN A 97 -6.28 108.58 68.28
CA ASN A 97 -7.48 108.21 67.53
C ASN A 97 -7.20 108.13 66.02
N ILE A 98 -6.47 109.10 65.48
CA ILE A 98 -6.02 109.11 64.08
C ILE A 98 -5.14 107.87 63.80
N LEU A 99 -4.20 107.57 64.70
CA LEU A 99 -3.31 106.41 64.56
C LEU A 99 -4.10 105.08 64.63
N LEU A 100 -5.04 104.95 65.56
CA LEU A 100 -5.89 103.76 65.71
C LEU A 100 -6.80 103.58 64.49
N LYS A 101 -7.40 104.65 63.96
CA LYS A 101 -8.15 104.61 62.70
C LYS A 101 -7.26 104.15 61.55
N GLY A 102 -6.03 104.68 61.45
CA GLY A 102 -5.06 104.23 60.45
C GLY A 102 -4.70 102.74 60.59
N LYS A 103 -4.52 102.24 61.82
CA LYS A 103 -4.30 100.79 62.08
C LYS A 103 -5.54 99.96 61.73
N MET A 104 -6.73 100.44 62.03
CA MET A 104 -7.99 99.76 61.74
C MET A 104 -8.19 99.61 60.23
N VAL A 105 -7.96 100.67 59.45
CA VAL A 105 -8.01 100.62 57.98
C VAL A 105 -7.01 99.60 57.43
N LYS A 106 -5.76 99.60 57.92
CA LYS A 106 -4.76 98.60 57.51
C LYS A 106 -5.20 97.16 57.84
N LEU A 107 -5.77 96.94 59.02
CA LEU A 107 -6.27 95.61 59.41
C LEU A 107 -7.45 95.17 58.54
N GLU A 108 -8.38 96.08 58.24
CA GLU A 108 -9.50 95.82 57.33
C GLU A 108 -9.03 95.47 55.92
N GLU A 109 -8.04 96.20 55.39
CA GLU A 109 -7.41 95.90 54.11
C GLU A 109 -6.74 94.52 54.12
N THR A 110 -5.95 94.20 55.15
CA THR A 110 -5.32 92.88 55.26
C THR A 110 -6.34 91.76 55.40
N ASN A 111 -7.45 91.98 56.12
CA ASN A 111 -8.50 90.98 56.27
C ASN A 111 -9.24 90.75 54.95
N LYS A 112 -9.50 91.81 54.18
CA LYS A 112 -10.07 91.69 52.82
C LYS A 112 -9.16 90.91 51.88
N LEU A 113 -7.85 91.17 51.92
CA LEU A 113 -6.87 90.42 51.13
C LEU A 113 -6.83 88.94 51.53
N LEU A 114 -6.79 88.64 52.83
CA LEU A 114 -6.82 87.26 53.33
C LEU A 114 -8.14 86.52 52.99
N GLU A 115 -9.27 87.22 53.03
CA GLU A 115 -10.57 86.67 52.64
C GLU A 115 -10.60 86.37 51.14
N GLN A 116 -10.08 87.28 50.32
CA GLN A 116 -9.93 87.06 48.88
C GLN A 116 -8.99 85.87 48.59
N ASP A 117 -7.84 85.79 49.26
CA ASP A 117 -6.89 84.67 49.13
C ASP A 117 -7.50 83.34 49.60
N SER A 118 -8.32 83.35 50.65
CA SER A 118 -9.03 82.16 51.11
C SER A 118 -10.06 81.68 50.07
N GLN A 119 -10.78 82.61 49.43
CA GLN A 119 -11.74 82.31 48.39
C GLN A 119 -11.07 81.73 47.13
N THR A 120 -9.96 82.33 46.69
CA THR A 120 -9.19 81.83 45.53
C THR A 120 -8.57 80.45 45.81
N ASN A 121 -8.05 80.23 47.02
CA ASN A 121 -7.55 78.92 47.46
C ASN A 121 -8.67 77.88 47.48
N ARG A 122 -9.85 78.22 47.98
CA ARG A 122 -11.02 77.33 47.98
C ARG A 122 -11.44 76.94 46.57
N ALA A 123 -11.48 77.91 45.64
CA ALA A 123 -11.79 77.65 44.24
C ALA A 123 -10.76 76.70 43.59
N THR A 124 -9.47 76.92 43.87
CA THR A 124 -8.38 76.05 43.39
C THR A 124 -8.52 74.62 43.93
N ILE A 125 -8.77 74.45 45.23
CA ILE A 125 -8.98 73.13 45.85
C ILE A 125 -10.19 72.42 45.24
N GLN A 126 -11.28 73.14 45.00
CA GLN A 126 -12.47 72.57 44.36
C GLN A 126 -12.18 72.14 42.92
N GLN A 127 -11.46 72.95 42.16
CA GLN A 127 -11.03 72.58 40.80
C GLN A 127 -10.15 71.32 40.81
N MET A 128 -9.15 71.26 41.70
CA MET A 128 -8.28 70.09 41.83
C MET A 128 -9.06 68.84 42.25
N THR A 129 -10.04 68.98 43.14
CA THR A 129 -10.91 67.87 43.58
C THR A 129 -11.74 67.34 42.41
N ASN A 130 -12.31 68.22 41.59
CA ASN A 130 -13.05 67.82 40.39
C ASN A 130 -12.14 67.13 39.36
N GLN A 131 -10.90 67.61 39.20
CA GLN A 131 -9.91 66.98 38.32
C GLN A 131 -9.52 65.58 38.83
N LEU A 132 -9.31 65.41 40.14
CA LEU A 132 -9.04 64.10 40.76
C LEU A 132 -10.20 63.13 40.56
N GLN A 133 -11.44 63.58 40.77
CA GLN A 133 -12.63 62.76 40.54
C GLN A 133 -12.75 62.31 39.08
N SER A 134 -12.49 63.21 38.12
CA SER A 134 -12.47 62.87 36.71
C SER A 134 -11.37 61.87 36.37
N TYR A 135 -10.18 62.03 36.97
CA TYR A 135 -9.07 61.11 36.78
C TYR A 135 -9.38 59.71 37.35
N ASP A 136 -9.97 59.63 38.54
CA ASP A 136 -10.39 58.36 39.14
C ASP A 136 -11.45 57.66 38.31
N HIS A 137 -12.45 58.41 37.80
CA HIS A 137 -13.46 57.87 36.90
C HIS A 137 -12.84 57.31 35.62
N ASN A 138 -11.93 58.05 35.00
CA ASN A 138 -11.21 57.60 33.80
C ASN A 138 -10.35 56.36 34.08
N THR A 139 -9.66 56.31 35.22
CA THR A 139 -8.84 55.17 35.65
C THR A 139 -9.69 53.91 35.82
N ILE A 140 -10.88 54.03 36.43
CA ILE A 140 -11.84 52.92 36.53
C ILE A 140 -12.30 52.48 35.13
N GLY A 141 -12.62 53.43 34.24
CA GLY A 141 -13.01 53.13 32.86
C GLY A 141 -11.93 52.36 32.09
N HIS A 142 -10.68 52.82 32.16
CA HIS A 142 -9.55 52.13 31.55
C HIS A 142 -9.33 50.72 32.12
N ARG A 143 -9.50 50.53 33.44
CA ARG A 143 -9.39 49.20 34.06
C ARG A 143 -10.46 48.24 33.53
N LEU A 144 -11.71 48.69 33.42
CA LEU A 144 -12.80 47.88 32.87
C LEU A 144 -12.54 47.51 31.40
N GLN A 145 -12.02 48.45 30.61
CA GLN A 145 -11.65 48.18 29.21
C GLN A 145 -10.52 47.15 29.11
N ILE A 146 -9.51 47.22 29.99
CA ILE A 146 -8.43 46.22 30.05
C ILE A 146 -8.99 44.84 30.38
N ASP A 147 -9.92 44.75 31.34
CA ASP A 147 -10.50 43.47 31.74
C ASP A 147 -11.41 42.88 30.64
N ALA A 148 -12.14 43.72 29.91
CA ALA A 148 -12.91 43.31 28.73
C ALA A 148 -12.00 42.75 27.62
N ILE A 149 -10.91 43.46 27.28
CA ILE A 149 -9.95 43.01 26.27
C ILE A 149 -9.27 41.69 26.69
N LYS A 150 -8.96 41.51 27.97
CA LYS A 150 -8.41 40.24 28.48
C LYS A 150 -9.40 39.09 28.32
N ALA A 151 -10.67 39.30 28.66
CA ALA A 151 -11.70 38.29 28.50
C ALA A 151 -11.90 37.90 27.02
N GLU A 152 -11.95 38.90 26.12
CA GLU A 152 -12.03 38.66 24.67
C GLU A 152 -10.81 37.89 24.14
N ARG A 153 -9.60 38.24 24.60
CA ARG A 153 -8.38 37.50 24.25
C ARG A 153 -8.45 36.05 24.70
N ASP A 154 -8.89 35.79 25.92
CA ASP A 154 -8.94 34.44 26.48
C ASP A 154 -10.00 33.58 25.76
N ALA A 155 -11.14 34.17 25.40
CA ALA A 155 -12.14 33.52 24.54
C ALA A 155 -11.56 33.18 23.15
N ALA A 156 -10.90 34.14 22.51
CA ALA A 156 -10.28 33.93 21.19
C ALA A 156 -9.16 32.86 21.22
N LEU A 157 -8.40 32.77 22.33
CA LEU A 157 -7.40 31.72 22.53
C LEU A 157 -8.05 30.34 22.67
N HIS A 158 -9.15 30.25 23.41
CA HIS A 158 -9.91 29.01 23.55
C HIS A 158 -10.48 28.53 22.20
N ASP A 159 -11.11 29.42 21.45
CA ASP A 159 -11.64 29.10 20.12
C ASP A 159 -10.54 28.65 19.15
N LYS A 160 -9.37 29.30 19.19
CA LYS A 160 -8.20 28.90 18.42
C LYS A 160 -7.73 27.49 18.77
N GLU A 161 -7.71 27.12 20.05
CA GLU A 161 -7.33 25.78 20.50
C GLU A 161 -8.33 24.72 20.06
N MET A 162 -9.63 25.02 20.12
CA MET A 162 -10.69 24.16 19.62
C MET A 162 -10.54 23.89 18.12
N VAL A 163 -10.39 24.95 17.31
CA VAL A 163 -10.17 24.82 15.86
C VAL A 163 -8.89 24.05 15.56
N LYS A 164 -7.82 24.25 16.34
CA LYS A 164 -6.57 23.49 16.17
C LYS A 164 -6.77 22.00 16.44
N SER A 165 -7.56 21.63 17.46
CA SER A 165 -7.88 20.23 17.77
C SER A 165 -8.72 19.58 16.67
N GLU A 166 -9.73 20.30 16.16
CA GLU A 166 -10.55 19.85 15.03
C GLU A 166 -9.70 19.67 13.77
N LEU A 167 -8.82 20.62 13.47
CA LEU A 167 -7.89 20.55 12.34
C LEU A 167 -7.02 19.28 12.41
N GLU A 168 -6.50 18.96 13.59
CA GLU A 168 -5.67 17.76 13.77
C GLU A 168 -6.47 16.48 13.59
N THR A 169 -7.71 16.45 14.07
CA THR A 169 -8.64 15.34 13.86
C THR A 169 -8.95 15.15 12.37
N VAL A 170 -9.21 16.23 11.63
CA VAL A 170 -9.47 16.19 10.19
C VAL A 170 -8.23 15.73 9.42
N LYS A 171 -7.03 16.21 9.80
CA LYS A 171 -5.77 15.75 9.19
C LYS A 171 -5.53 14.25 9.38
N SER A 172 -5.75 13.74 10.60
CA SER A 172 -5.65 12.31 10.89
C SER A 172 -6.63 11.47 10.06
N ARG A 173 -7.88 11.95 9.93
CA ARG A 173 -8.88 11.32 9.06
C ARG A 173 -8.46 11.33 7.59
N LEU A 174 -7.90 12.44 7.10
CA LEU A 174 -7.42 12.56 5.73
C LEU A 174 -6.27 11.58 5.45
N ASP A 175 -5.29 11.48 6.36
CA ASP A 175 -4.18 10.52 6.23
C ASP A 175 -4.68 9.07 6.18
N SER A 176 -5.66 8.73 7.03
CA SER A 176 -6.29 7.41 7.03
C SER A 176 -7.01 7.11 5.70
N ILE A 177 -7.79 8.07 5.19
CA ILE A 177 -8.48 7.94 3.89
C ILE A 177 -7.46 7.81 2.75
N GLN A 178 -6.38 8.58 2.79
CA GLN A 178 -5.34 8.53 1.76
C GLN A 178 -4.64 7.16 1.73
N LYS A 179 -4.33 6.59 2.91
CA LYS A 179 -3.80 5.21 3.01
C LYS A 179 -4.78 4.17 2.49
N ALA A 180 -6.06 4.27 2.87
CA ALA A 180 -7.09 3.37 2.36
C ALA A 180 -7.23 3.45 0.84
N TRP A 181 -7.22 4.66 0.29
CA TRP A 181 -7.25 4.89 -1.15
C TRP A 181 -6.03 4.28 -1.86
N GLN A 182 -4.82 4.50 -1.35
CA GLN A 182 -3.60 3.89 -1.89
C GLN A 182 -3.65 2.36 -1.90
N ASN A 183 -4.19 1.74 -0.85
CA ASN A 183 -4.38 0.30 -0.79
C ASN A 183 -5.38 -0.18 -1.87
N THR A 184 -6.55 0.47 -1.97
CA THR A 184 -7.54 0.10 -3.00
C THR A 184 -7.04 0.31 -4.42
N ARG A 185 -6.18 1.33 -4.64
CA ARG A 185 -5.48 1.57 -5.91
C ARG A 185 -4.54 0.39 -6.23
N GLY A 186 -3.73 -0.05 -5.27
CA GLY A 186 -2.84 -1.20 -5.44
C GLY A 186 -3.60 -2.50 -5.74
N GLU A 187 -4.69 -2.77 -5.03
CA GLU A 187 -5.55 -3.93 -5.30
C GLU A 187 -6.16 -3.90 -6.72
N LEU A 188 -6.52 -2.71 -7.21
CA LEU A 188 -7.04 -2.53 -8.56
C LEU A 188 -5.96 -2.83 -9.62
N ASP A 189 -4.74 -2.33 -9.42
CA ASP A 189 -3.61 -2.60 -10.31
C ASP A 189 -3.29 -4.11 -10.36
N GLU A 190 -3.31 -4.80 -9.20
CA GLU A 190 -3.16 -6.26 -9.13
C GLU A 190 -4.29 -7.01 -9.86
N ARG A 191 -5.54 -6.54 -9.74
CA ARG A 191 -6.67 -7.11 -10.49
C ARG A 191 -6.50 -6.90 -11.99
N GLN A 192 -6.05 -5.74 -12.42
CA GLN A 192 -5.81 -5.43 -13.84
C GLN A 192 -4.71 -6.33 -14.43
N ASN A 193 -3.63 -6.57 -13.69
CA ASN A 193 -2.56 -7.48 -14.08
C ASN A 193 -3.05 -8.93 -14.20
N ARG A 194 -3.87 -9.39 -13.24
CA ARG A 194 -4.51 -10.71 -13.30
C ARG A 194 -5.45 -10.84 -14.49
N PHE A 195 -6.26 -9.81 -14.76
CA PHE A 195 -7.17 -9.80 -15.90
C PHE A 195 -6.39 -9.92 -17.21
N SER A 196 -5.33 -9.14 -17.38
CA SER A 196 -4.47 -9.18 -18.58
C SER A 196 -3.80 -10.55 -18.77
N THR A 197 -3.34 -11.16 -17.68
CA THR A 197 -2.75 -12.52 -17.70
C THR A 197 -3.79 -13.57 -18.09
N ASN A 198 -4.99 -13.49 -17.51
CA ASN A 198 -6.08 -14.40 -17.83
C ASN A 198 -6.54 -14.25 -19.28
N GLU A 199 -6.59 -13.03 -19.81
CA GLU A 199 -6.94 -12.79 -21.22
C GLU A 199 -5.92 -13.44 -22.16
N LEU A 200 -4.63 -13.35 -21.85
CA LEU A 200 -3.58 -14.05 -22.61
C LEU A 200 -3.74 -15.57 -22.52
N HIS A 201 -4.05 -16.09 -21.34
CA HIS A 201 -4.26 -17.53 -21.15
C HIS A 201 -5.48 -18.05 -21.92
N VAL A 202 -6.58 -17.30 -21.94
CA VAL A 202 -7.77 -17.63 -22.74
C VAL A 202 -7.43 -17.67 -24.23
N LYS A 203 -6.70 -16.67 -24.74
CA LYS A 203 -6.23 -16.66 -26.14
C LYS A 203 -5.34 -17.87 -26.47
N GLN A 204 -4.49 -18.30 -25.53
CA GLN A 204 -3.69 -19.52 -25.71
C GLN A 204 -4.58 -20.77 -25.80
N LEU A 205 -5.54 -20.93 -24.88
CA LEU A 205 -6.47 -22.05 -24.90
C LEU A 205 -7.33 -22.09 -26.17
N GLU A 206 -7.77 -20.92 -26.66
CA GLU A 206 -8.50 -20.81 -27.93
C GLU A 206 -7.65 -21.27 -29.13
N ASN A 207 -6.37 -20.87 -29.17
CA ASN A 207 -5.43 -21.31 -30.20
C ASN A 207 -5.15 -22.82 -30.12
N ASP A 208 -4.94 -23.36 -28.93
CA ASP A 208 -4.70 -24.80 -28.72
C ASP A 208 -5.94 -25.62 -29.11
N LEU A 209 -7.14 -25.13 -28.78
CA LEU A 209 -8.40 -25.76 -29.20
C LEU A 209 -8.56 -25.71 -30.72
N ALA A 210 -8.26 -24.58 -31.37
CA ALA A 210 -8.31 -24.46 -32.82
C ALA A 210 -7.31 -25.42 -33.50
N TYR A 211 -6.09 -25.51 -32.98
CA TYR A 211 -5.07 -26.44 -33.44
C TYR A 211 -5.53 -27.90 -33.29
N SER A 212 -6.02 -28.29 -32.12
CA SER A 212 -6.53 -29.63 -31.85
C SER A 212 -7.70 -30.01 -32.77
N LYS A 213 -8.65 -29.09 -32.97
CA LYS A 213 -9.76 -29.27 -33.94
C LYS A 213 -9.23 -29.47 -35.35
N SER A 214 -8.26 -28.68 -35.78
CA SER A 214 -7.64 -28.81 -37.12
C SER A 214 -6.95 -30.16 -37.29
N CYS A 215 -6.18 -30.61 -36.29
CA CYS A 215 -5.53 -31.92 -36.31
C CYS A 215 -6.56 -33.06 -36.36
N PHE A 216 -7.65 -32.96 -35.59
CA PHE A 216 -8.72 -33.95 -35.59
C PHE A 216 -9.45 -34.00 -36.94
N GLU A 217 -9.71 -32.85 -37.55
CA GLU A 217 -10.31 -32.79 -38.89
C GLU A 217 -9.40 -33.42 -39.94
N ALA A 218 -8.09 -33.13 -39.92
CA ALA A 218 -7.11 -33.74 -40.79
C ALA A 218 -7.02 -35.26 -40.58
N PHE A 219 -7.09 -35.73 -39.34
CA PHE A 219 -7.14 -37.16 -39.03
C PHE A 219 -8.39 -37.83 -39.62
N LYS A 220 -9.58 -37.23 -39.45
CA LYS A 220 -10.81 -37.75 -40.07
C LYS A 220 -10.70 -37.80 -41.60
N GLN A 221 -10.08 -36.80 -42.22
CA GLN A 221 -9.80 -36.80 -43.65
C GLN A 221 -8.92 -37.98 -44.08
N GLN A 222 -7.83 -38.23 -43.37
CA GLN A 222 -6.95 -39.37 -43.66
C GLN A 222 -7.68 -40.71 -43.50
N VAL A 223 -8.46 -40.89 -42.42
CA VAL A 223 -9.21 -42.12 -42.18
C VAL A 223 -10.30 -42.31 -43.24
N GLY A 224 -11.08 -41.27 -43.57
CA GLY A 224 -12.08 -41.33 -44.64
C GLY A 224 -11.47 -41.69 -45.99
N GLN A 225 -10.30 -41.14 -46.31
CA GLN A 225 -9.57 -41.48 -47.55
C GLN A 225 -9.10 -42.95 -47.56
N LEU A 226 -8.57 -43.46 -46.44
CA LEU A 226 -8.12 -44.86 -46.33
C LEU A 226 -9.27 -45.87 -46.44
N LEU A 227 -10.45 -45.50 -45.94
CA LEU A 227 -11.65 -46.34 -45.98
C LEU A 227 -12.41 -46.24 -47.31
N SER A 228 -12.12 -45.22 -48.10
CA SER A 228 -12.65 -45.07 -49.45
C SER A 228 -12.01 -46.08 -50.39
N ASP A 229 -12.81 -46.64 -51.30
CA ASP A 229 -12.35 -47.53 -52.36
C ASP A 229 -12.75 -46.94 -53.74
N GLY A 230 -12.42 -47.63 -54.84
CA GLY A 230 -12.72 -47.14 -56.19
C GLY A 230 -14.23 -47.01 -56.51
N TYR A 231 -15.10 -47.54 -55.65
CA TYR A 231 -16.55 -47.56 -55.85
C TYR A 231 -17.32 -46.75 -54.81
N ILE A 232 -16.80 -46.65 -53.58
CA ILE A 232 -17.45 -45.99 -52.44
C ILE A 232 -16.47 -45.01 -51.81
N LYS A 233 -16.83 -43.72 -51.89
CA LYS A 233 -16.14 -42.64 -51.18
C LYS A 233 -16.76 -42.47 -49.79
N VAL A 234 -15.94 -42.49 -48.75
CA VAL A 234 -16.33 -42.26 -47.36
C VAL A 234 -15.99 -40.81 -47.01
N GLU A 235 -17.01 -40.03 -46.65
CA GLU A 235 -16.80 -38.65 -46.23
C GLU A 235 -16.12 -38.60 -44.84
N PRO A 236 -15.31 -37.56 -44.54
CA PRO A 236 -14.55 -37.45 -43.29
C PRO A 236 -15.43 -37.02 -42.09
N LYS A 237 -16.57 -37.68 -41.94
CA LYS A 237 -17.50 -37.54 -40.83
C LYS A 237 -17.42 -38.79 -39.97
N GLU A 238 -17.53 -38.61 -38.66
CA GLU A 238 -17.37 -39.70 -37.69
C GLU A 238 -18.36 -40.84 -37.93
N ASP A 239 -19.62 -40.51 -38.23
CA ASP A 239 -20.67 -41.51 -38.44
C ASP A 239 -20.44 -42.34 -39.71
N GLU A 240 -20.04 -41.69 -40.82
CA GLU A 240 -19.73 -42.35 -42.10
C GLU A 240 -18.52 -43.29 -41.97
N ILE A 241 -17.48 -42.83 -41.26
CA ILE A 241 -16.29 -43.63 -40.96
C ILE A 241 -16.68 -44.87 -40.13
N LYS A 242 -17.48 -44.69 -39.07
CA LYS A 242 -17.94 -45.79 -38.22
C LYS A 242 -18.79 -46.79 -38.99
N GLU A 243 -19.70 -46.31 -39.83
CA GLU A 243 -20.58 -47.16 -40.64
C GLU A 243 -19.76 -48.01 -41.63
N LYS A 244 -18.80 -47.43 -42.36
CA LYS A 244 -17.94 -48.21 -43.27
C LYS A 244 -17.10 -49.24 -42.53
N ILE A 245 -16.55 -48.90 -41.36
CA ILE A 245 -15.81 -49.87 -40.52
C ILE A 245 -16.72 -51.03 -40.13
N HIS A 246 -17.96 -50.75 -39.71
CA HIS A 246 -18.92 -51.79 -39.35
C HIS A 246 -19.23 -52.72 -40.53
N LEU A 247 -19.47 -52.16 -41.72
CA LEU A 247 -19.69 -52.93 -42.95
C LEU A 247 -18.48 -53.80 -43.32
N LEU A 248 -17.26 -53.27 -43.21
CA LEU A 248 -16.03 -54.04 -43.45
C LEU A 248 -15.86 -55.18 -42.44
N MET A 249 -16.16 -54.94 -41.16
CA MET A 249 -16.13 -55.98 -40.13
C MET A 249 -17.16 -57.08 -40.42
N GLN A 250 -18.37 -56.72 -40.84
CA GLN A 250 -19.40 -57.69 -41.19
C GLN A 250 -19.02 -58.50 -42.43
N SER A 251 -18.57 -57.84 -43.51
CA SER A 251 -18.07 -58.51 -44.72
C SER A 251 -16.90 -59.46 -44.42
N SER A 252 -16.01 -59.09 -43.50
CA SER A 252 -14.90 -59.94 -43.06
C SER A 252 -15.40 -61.19 -42.33
N LYS A 253 -16.38 -61.04 -41.43
CA LYS A 253 -17.04 -62.18 -40.76
C LYS A 253 -17.71 -63.12 -41.77
N ASP A 254 -18.46 -62.58 -42.72
CA ASP A 254 -19.14 -63.37 -43.75
C ASP A 254 -18.15 -64.13 -44.63
N ARG A 255 -17.06 -63.48 -45.06
CA ARG A 255 -15.95 -64.15 -45.77
C ARG A 255 -15.31 -65.24 -44.93
N GLY A 256 -15.13 -65.01 -43.63
CA GLY A 256 -14.64 -66.02 -42.69
C GLY A 256 -15.52 -67.28 -42.68
N LEU A 257 -16.84 -67.12 -42.62
CA LEU A 257 -17.79 -68.22 -42.70
C LEU A 257 -17.67 -68.99 -44.03
N ILE A 258 -17.55 -68.28 -45.14
CA ILE A 258 -17.35 -68.91 -46.47
C ILE A 258 -16.04 -69.70 -46.50
N ILE A 259 -14.94 -69.15 -45.97
CA ILE A 259 -13.65 -69.83 -45.90
C ILE A 259 -13.76 -71.11 -45.07
N THR A 260 -14.39 -71.06 -43.89
CA THR A 260 -14.60 -72.25 -43.06
C THR A 260 -15.43 -73.30 -43.78
N ASN A 261 -16.48 -72.90 -44.51
CA ASN A 261 -17.28 -73.83 -45.30
C ASN A 261 -16.47 -74.49 -46.43
N LEU A 262 -15.69 -73.71 -47.18
CA LEU A 262 -14.81 -74.23 -48.22
C LEU A 262 -13.72 -75.17 -47.66
N GLN A 263 -13.18 -74.86 -46.48
CA GLN A 263 -12.23 -75.73 -45.78
C GLN A 263 -12.88 -77.07 -45.42
N ASN A 264 -14.10 -77.05 -44.90
CA ASN A 264 -14.85 -78.27 -44.58
C ASN A 264 -15.15 -79.09 -45.85
N GLN A 265 -15.57 -78.45 -46.94
CA GLN A 265 -15.78 -79.12 -48.23
C GLN A 265 -14.50 -79.74 -48.77
N LYS A 266 -13.37 -79.02 -48.70
CA LYS A 266 -12.05 -79.54 -49.10
C LYS A 266 -11.68 -80.77 -48.27
N GLU A 267 -11.91 -80.75 -46.96
CA GLU A 267 -11.60 -81.88 -46.08
C GLU A 267 -12.49 -83.10 -46.40
N GLN A 268 -13.78 -82.88 -46.67
CA GLN A 268 -14.69 -83.94 -47.11
C GLN A 268 -14.25 -84.56 -48.45
N LEU A 269 -13.93 -83.73 -49.45
CA LEU A 269 -13.42 -84.22 -50.73
C LEU A 269 -12.09 -84.98 -50.57
N ALA A 270 -11.21 -84.52 -49.68
CA ALA A 270 -9.96 -85.22 -49.39
C ALA A 270 -10.21 -86.59 -48.74
N LYS A 271 -11.18 -86.70 -47.82
CA LYS A 271 -11.61 -87.98 -47.24
C LYS A 271 -12.18 -88.92 -48.30
N GLN A 272 -13.09 -88.43 -49.14
CA GLN A 272 -13.66 -89.21 -50.25
C GLN A 272 -12.58 -89.71 -51.22
N LEU A 273 -11.60 -88.86 -51.56
CA LEU A 273 -10.48 -89.26 -52.42
C LEU A 273 -9.60 -90.32 -51.75
N GLN A 274 -9.33 -90.18 -50.46
CA GLN A 274 -8.57 -91.16 -49.68
C GLN A 274 -9.28 -92.53 -49.65
N GLU A 275 -10.60 -92.55 -49.39
CA GLU A 275 -11.42 -93.76 -49.43
C GLU A 275 -11.39 -94.41 -50.82
N GLN A 276 -11.49 -93.62 -51.90
CA GLN A 276 -11.36 -94.13 -53.28
C GLN A 276 -9.97 -94.72 -53.56
N LEU A 277 -8.90 -94.07 -53.09
CA LEU A 277 -7.54 -94.59 -53.23
C LEU A 277 -7.35 -95.91 -52.47
N GLU A 278 -7.93 -96.04 -51.27
CA GLU A 278 -7.90 -97.29 -50.49
C GLU A 278 -8.67 -98.41 -51.18
N MET A 279 -9.88 -98.12 -51.66
CA MET A 279 -10.68 -99.07 -52.45
C MET A 279 -9.95 -99.52 -53.72
N ASN A 280 -9.30 -98.59 -54.43
CA ASN A 280 -8.53 -98.91 -55.63
C ASN A 280 -7.29 -99.74 -55.30
N LYS A 281 -6.54 -99.40 -54.24
CA LYS A 281 -5.42 -100.23 -53.75
C LYS A 281 -5.85 -101.64 -53.41
N GLU A 282 -7.00 -101.80 -52.76
CA GLU A 282 -7.54 -103.13 -52.42
C GLU A 282 -7.96 -103.91 -53.67
N SER A 283 -8.59 -103.25 -54.64
CA SER A 283 -8.90 -103.83 -55.95
C SER A 283 -7.64 -104.25 -56.69
N GLU A 284 -6.58 -103.44 -56.65
CA GLU A 284 -5.30 -103.73 -57.28
C GLU A 284 -4.58 -104.92 -56.62
N LYS A 285 -4.61 -105.03 -55.28
CA LYS A 285 -4.11 -106.23 -54.57
C LYS A 285 -4.85 -107.50 -54.99
N LYS A 286 -6.19 -107.43 -55.13
CA LYS A 286 -6.98 -108.56 -55.62
C LYS A 286 -6.60 -108.94 -57.05
N ARG A 287 -6.45 -107.94 -57.92
CA ARG A 287 -5.99 -108.14 -59.30
C ARG A 287 -4.61 -108.81 -59.34
N THR A 288 -3.62 -108.29 -58.62
CA THR A 288 -2.26 -108.88 -58.62
C THR A 288 -2.24 -110.29 -58.04
N HIS A 289 -3.05 -110.57 -57.01
CA HIS A 289 -3.22 -111.93 -56.49
C HIS A 289 -3.79 -112.88 -57.56
N THR A 290 -4.83 -112.45 -58.30
CA THR A 290 -5.39 -113.25 -59.40
C THR A 290 -4.40 -113.42 -60.55
N GLU A 291 -3.61 -112.41 -60.89
CA GLU A 291 -2.56 -112.48 -61.91
C GLU A 291 -1.44 -113.45 -61.50
N SER A 292 -1.01 -113.41 -60.24
CA SER A 292 -0.02 -114.37 -59.71
C SER A 292 -0.52 -115.81 -59.76
N HIS A 293 -1.78 -116.04 -59.36
CA HIS A 293 -2.40 -117.36 -59.44
C HIS A 293 -2.53 -117.87 -60.89
N LEU A 294 -2.85 -116.97 -61.83
CA LEU A 294 -2.84 -117.27 -63.26
C LEU A 294 -1.44 -117.67 -63.73
N TYR A 295 -0.42 -116.92 -63.37
CA TYR A 295 0.98 -117.20 -63.71
C TYR A 295 1.46 -118.55 -63.15
N GLU A 296 1.07 -118.89 -61.91
CA GLU A 296 1.35 -120.21 -61.31
C GLU A 296 0.68 -121.35 -62.08
N LEU A 297 -0.59 -121.19 -62.47
CA LEU A 297 -1.32 -122.15 -63.29
C LEU A 297 -0.67 -122.34 -64.65
N GLU A 298 -0.29 -121.26 -65.33
CA GLU A 298 0.41 -121.29 -66.61
C GLU A 298 1.74 -122.05 -66.51
N ASN A 299 2.54 -121.80 -65.48
CA ASN A 299 3.79 -122.51 -65.24
C ASN A 299 3.58 -123.99 -64.93
N ARG A 300 2.54 -124.33 -64.16
CA ARG A 300 2.19 -125.72 -63.87
C ARG A 300 1.75 -126.45 -65.14
N LEU A 301 0.96 -125.80 -66.00
CA LEU A 301 0.59 -126.30 -67.32
C LEU A 301 1.81 -126.54 -68.21
N LYS A 302 2.74 -125.57 -68.26
CA LYS A 302 4.00 -125.70 -69.00
C LYS A 302 4.85 -126.87 -68.49
N THR A 303 4.94 -127.04 -67.18
CA THR A 303 5.67 -128.15 -66.55
C THR A 303 5.03 -129.50 -66.90
N LEU A 304 3.70 -129.60 -66.79
CA LEU A 304 2.96 -130.82 -67.20
C LEU A 304 3.21 -131.15 -68.67
N ASN A 305 3.09 -130.16 -69.57
CA ASN A 305 3.37 -130.35 -70.99
C ASN A 305 4.82 -130.84 -71.22
N MET A 306 5.79 -130.28 -70.49
CA MET A 306 7.18 -130.74 -70.56
C MET A 306 7.32 -132.19 -70.09
N THR A 307 6.66 -132.57 -68.98
CA THR A 307 6.69 -133.94 -68.47
C THR A 307 6.02 -134.94 -69.42
N CYS A 308 4.87 -134.61 -70.02
CA CYS A 308 4.24 -135.44 -71.04
C CYS A 308 5.15 -135.63 -72.27
N THR A 309 5.74 -134.54 -72.76
CA THR A 309 6.71 -134.59 -73.88
C THR A 309 7.89 -135.49 -73.52
N SER A 310 8.45 -135.37 -72.32
CA SER A 310 9.53 -136.25 -71.87
C SER A 310 9.10 -137.71 -71.75
N ALA A 311 7.88 -137.98 -71.25
CA ALA A 311 7.35 -139.34 -71.12
C ALA A 311 7.12 -140.01 -72.49
N ASP A 312 6.74 -139.24 -73.50
CA ASP A 312 6.65 -139.71 -74.88
C ASP A 312 8.03 -140.05 -75.46
N VAL A 313 9.04 -139.19 -75.21
CA VAL A 313 10.45 -139.48 -75.57
C VAL A 313 10.97 -140.72 -74.86
N TYR A 314 10.71 -140.88 -73.55
CA TYR A 314 11.12 -142.07 -72.80
C TYR A 314 10.48 -143.35 -73.32
N ARG A 315 9.20 -143.34 -73.68
CA ARG A 315 8.53 -144.51 -74.27
C ARG A 315 9.15 -144.90 -75.61
N GLU A 316 9.54 -143.93 -76.42
CA GLU A 316 10.16 -144.19 -77.72
C GLU A 316 11.59 -144.74 -77.58
N ASN A 317 12.38 -144.16 -76.67
CA ASN A 317 13.72 -144.69 -76.34
C ASN A 317 13.65 -146.12 -75.80
N HIS A 318 12.68 -146.42 -74.91
CA HIS A 318 12.51 -147.77 -74.37
C HIS A 318 12.17 -148.81 -75.44
N LYS A 319 11.40 -148.42 -76.48
CA LYS A 319 11.13 -149.29 -77.64
C LYS A 319 12.40 -149.55 -78.45
N GLN A 320 13.20 -148.51 -78.70
CA GLN A 320 14.48 -148.67 -79.41
C GLN A 320 15.47 -149.54 -78.65
N ASP A 321 15.60 -149.35 -77.34
CA ASP A 321 16.57 -150.08 -76.54
C ASP A 321 16.17 -151.54 -76.34
N LYS A 322 14.87 -151.84 -76.22
CA LYS A 322 14.38 -153.23 -76.25
C LYS A 322 14.77 -153.95 -77.55
N ALA A 323 14.70 -153.27 -78.69
CA ALA A 323 15.13 -153.83 -79.97
C ALA A 323 16.66 -154.04 -80.03
N LYS A 324 17.45 -153.09 -79.51
CA LYS A 324 18.92 -153.19 -79.48
C LYS A 324 19.43 -154.26 -78.48
N PHE A 325 18.77 -154.43 -77.33
CA PHE A 325 19.19 -155.37 -76.29
C PHE A 325 18.98 -156.83 -76.70
N VAL A 326 17.86 -157.13 -77.41
CA VAL A 326 17.64 -158.44 -78.04
C VAL A 326 18.74 -158.74 -79.06
N HIS A 327 19.07 -157.75 -79.89
CA HIS A 327 20.08 -157.92 -80.94
C HIS A 327 21.52 -158.05 -80.38
N PHE A 328 21.82 -157.41 -79.24
CA PHE A 328 23.10 -157.54 -78.53
C PHE A 328 23.26 -158.92 -77.89
N LEU A 329 22.22 -159.46 -77.24
CA LEU A 329 22.25 -160.80 -76.64
C LEU A 329 22.45 -161.90 -77.70
N GLU A 330 21.83 -161.77 -78.87
CA GLU A 330 22.05 -162.68 -80.02
C GLU A 330 23.49 -162.64 -80.54
N ARG A 331 24.13 -161.46 -80.54
CA ARG A 331 25.48 -161.26 -81.08
C ARG A 331 26.59 -161.61 -80.08
N LEU A 332 26.35 -161.44 -78.78
CA LEU A 332 27.29 -161.82 -77.71
C LEU A 332 27.35 -163.35 -77.55
N GLY A 333 26.23 -164.06 -77.72
CA GLY A 333 26.19 -165.53 -77.77
C GLY A 333 26.95 -166.13 -78.95
N ALA A 334 26.92 -165.48 -80.12
CA ALA A 334 27.61 -165.95 -81.32
C ALA A 334 29.15 -165.81 -81.29
N ILE A 335 29.68 -164.83 -80.54
CA ILE A 335 31.14 -164.60 -80.43
C ILE A 335 31.78 -165.52 -79.38
N MET A 336 31.01 -166.00 -78.40
CA MET A 336 31.53 -166.81 -77.30
C MET A 336 31.53 -168.33 -77.55
N GLN A 337 31.23 -168.81 -78.78
CA GLN A 337 31.25 -170.23 -79.19
C GLN A 337 30.55 -171.19 -78.21
N ILE A 338 29.35 -170.82 -77.76
CA ILE A 338 28.52 -171.67 -76.91
C ILE A 338 27.42 -172.28 -77.79
N GLU A 339 27.72 -173.44 -78.39
CA GLU A 339 26.69 -174.30 -78.98
C GLU A 339 26.07 -175.17 -77.88
N SER A 340 24.95 -174.74 -77.31
CA SER A 340 23.88 -175.68 -76.96
C SER A 340 22.55 -174.95 -76.85
N TYR A 341 21.54 -175.59 -77.42
CA TYR A 341 20.16 -175.16 -77.51
C TYR A 341 19.52 -175.17 -76.11
N SER A 342 19.52 -174.02 -75.43
CA SER A 342 18.52 -173.72 -74.42
C SER A 342 18.42 -172.22 -74.22
N THR A 343 17.23 -171.69 -74.46
CA THR A 343 16.77 -170.36 -74.11
C THR A 343 17.09 -170.00 -72.66
N GLU A 344 17.73 -168.84 -72.49
CA GLU A 344 17.95 -168.02 -71.28
C GLU A 344 19.43 -167.86 -70.85
N LEU A 345 20.03 -166.75 -71.30
CA LEU A 345 21.36 -166.27 -70.86
C LEU A 345 21.20 -165.39 -69.61
N ASN A 346 21.86 -165.77 -68.50
CA ASN A 346 21.71 -165.16 -67.18
C ASN A 346 22.73 -164.00 -66.90
N PRO A 347 22.26 -162.77 -66.56
CA PRO A 347 23.06 -161.54 -66.39
C PRO A 347 23.87 -161.39 -65.08
N GLU A 348 23.88 -162.38 -64.18
CA GLU A 348 24.48 -162.26 -62.84
C GLU A 348 26.02 -162.03 -62.84
N VAL A 349 26.70 -162.33 -63.94
CA VAL A 349 28.16 -162.15 -64.07
C VAL A 349 28.55 -160.69 -64.33
N ILE A 350 27.61 -159.83 -64.74
CA ILE A 350 27.85 -158.42 -65.12
C ILE A 350 27.75 -157.48 -63.90
N LEU A 351 27.06 -157.91 -62.84
CA LEU A 351 26.74 -157.12 -61.65
C LEU A 351 27.97 -156.78 -60.77
N GLN A 352 29.03 -157.59 -60.79
CA GLN A 352 30.20 -157.40 -59.92
C GLN A 352 31.04 -156.13 -60.18
N ARG A 353 30.74 -155.34 -61.22
CA ARG A 353 31.51 -154.12 -61.57
C ARG A 353 30.82 -152.80 -61.21
N ALA A 354 29.52 -152.83 -60.93
CA ALA A 354 28.76 -151.61 -60.61
C ALA A 354 29.00 -151.11 -59.18
N GLU A 355 29.52 -151.96 -58.29
CA GLU A 355 29.74 -151.64 -56.87
C GLU A 355 30.90 -150.66 -56.62
N GLN A 356 31.71 -150.30 -57.62
CA GLN A 356 32.91 -149.47 -57.43
C GLN A 356 32.71 -147.94 -57.44
N LEU A 357 31.55 -147.37 -57.76
CA LEU A 357 31.42 -145.92 -58.10
C LEU A 357 30.57 -145.03 -57.18
N MET A 358 29.89 -145.53 -56.14
CA MET A 358 28.94 -144.70 -55.35
C MET A 358 29.53 -143.96 -54.13
N LYS A 359 30.86 -143.88 -53.96
CA LYS A 359 31.48 -143.54 -52.66
C LYS A 359 31.84 -142.07 -52.40
N THR A 360 31.48 -141.05 -53.19
CA THR A 360 32.15 -139.72 -53.03
C THR A 360 31.34 -138.42 -53.27
N GLU A 361 30.13 -138.22 -52.74
CA GLU A 361 29.53 -136.85 -52.86
C GLU A 361 28.63 -136.28 -51.74
N ASN A 362 28.24 -137.04 -50.71
CA ASN A 362 27.11 -136.62 -49.85
C ASN A 362 27.31 -135.45 -48.84
N ASP A 363 28.53 -135.17 -48.37
CA ASP A 363 28.78 -134.54 -47.04
C ASP A 363 29.02 -133.00 -47.01
N SER A 364 28.71 -132.24 -48.07
CA SER A 364 29.09 -130.81 -48.18
C SER A 364 28.13 -129.76 -47.53
N LEU A 365 27.11 -130.16 -46.76
CA LEU A 365 26.00 -129.25 -46.38
C LEU A 365 26.12 -128.52 -45.02
N ASN A 366 27.25 -128.57 -44.31
CA ASN A 366 27.30 -128.18 -42.88
C ASN A 366 27.88 -126.79 -42.51
N ASP A 367 28.30 -125.94 -43.46
CA ASP A 367 29.12 -124.73 -43.17
C ASP A 367 28.41 -123.35 -43.11
N GLN A 368 27.09 -123.24 -43.29
CA GLN A 368 26.41 -121.92 -43.36
C GLN A 368 25.97 -121.29 -42.00
N ARG A 369 26.29 -121.91 -40.86
CA ARG A 369 25.67 -121.57 -39.56
C ARG A 369 26.35 -120.44 -38.75
N THR A 370 27.55 -119.96 -39.13
CA THR A 370 28.39 -119.10 -38.25
C THR A 370 28.38 -117.58 -38.56
N SER A 371 27.83 -117.15 -39.70
CA SER A 371 27.88 -115.73 -40.14
C SER A 371 26.87 -114.81 -39.42
N VAL A 372 25.78 -115.37 -38.88
CA VAL A 372 24.63 -114.61 -38.35
C VAL A 372 24.89 -113.97 -36.97
N TYR A 373 25.82 -114.50 -36.17
CA TYR A 373 25.99 -114.08 -34.76
C TYR A 373 26.81 -112.78 -34.59
N ASN A 374 27.69 -112.45 -35.54
CA ASN A 374 28.58 -111.28 -35.41
C ASN A 374 27.93 -109.94 -35.79
N LEU A 375 26.87 -109.96 -36.60
CA LEU A 375 26.15 -108.77 -37.04
C LEU A 375 25.25 -108.17 -35.94
N GLN A 376 24.75 -109.00 -35.01
CA GLN A 376 23.88 -108.54 -33.92
C GLN A 376 24.63 -107.74 -32.83
N ARG A 377 25.92 -108.03 -32.59
CA ARG A 377 26.73 -107.35 -31.56
C ARG A 377 27.09 -105.90 -31.92
N LYS A 378 27.23 -105.59 -33.21
CA LYS A 378 27.65 -104.28 -33.73
C LYS A 378 26.54 -103.21 -33.67
N ILE A 379 25.29 -103.64 -33.74
CA ILE A 379 24.10 -102.76 -33.65
C ILE A 379 23.90 -102.22 -32.23
N LYS A 380 24.25 -103.00 -31.20
CA LYS A 380 24.07 -102.59 -29.80
C LYS A 380 25.00 -101.44 -29.38
N GLN A 381 26.27 -101.46 -29.81
CA GLN A 381 27.25 -100.41 -29.48
C GLN A 381 26.98 -99.04 -30.14
N MET A 382 26.36 -99.03 -31.33
CA MET A 382 26.05 -97.77 -32.03
C MET A 382 24.88 -97.00 -31.37
N LYS A 383 23.99 -97.67 -30.64
CA LYS A 383 22.87 -97.02 -29.94
C LYS A 383 23.31 -96.23 -28.70
N GLU A 384 24.19 -96.81 -27.87
CA GLU A 384 24.70 -96.17 -26.64
C GLU A 384 25.53 -94.90 -26.92
N LEU A 385 26.17 -94.81 -28.09
CA LEU A 385 26.93 -93.63 -28.52
C LEU A 385 26.05 -92.44 -28.95
N MET A 386 24.80 -92.67 -29.39
CA MET A 386 23.89 -91.58 -29.76
C MET A 386 23.27 -90.90 -28.53
N GLU A 387 22.82 -91.68 -27.55
CA GLU A 387 22.19 -91.16 -26.32
C GLU A 387 23.13 -90.22 -25.53
N ASN A 388 24.44 -90.51 -25.54
CA ASN A 388 25.44 -89.66 -24.89
C ASN A 388 25.65 -88.30 -25.58
N LYS A 389 25.42 -88.21 -26.91
CA LYS A 389 25.54 -86.95 -27.65
C LYS A 389 24.35 -86.03 -27.43
N ASP A 390 23.14 -86.58 -27.29
CA ASP A 390 21.92 -85.80 -27.04
C ASP A 390 21.99 -85.07 -25.69
N LEU A 391 22.49 -85.74 -24.65
CA LEU A 391 22.68 -85.13 -23.33
C LEU A 391 23.65 -83.92 -23.37
N HIS A 392 24.71 -84.01 -24.17
CA HIS A 392 25.69 -82.93 -24.30
C HIS A 392 25.10 -81.70 -25.01
N LEU A 393 24.22 -81.94 -25.98
CA LEU A 393 23.57 -80.91 -26.79
C LEU A 393 22.57 -80.09 -25.96
N ASP A 394 21.85 -80.73 -25.04
CA ASP A 394 20.92 -80.05 -24.12
C ASP A 394 21.64 -79.17 -23.09
N LEU A 395 22.80 -79.61 -22.59
CA LEU A 395 23.65 -78.80 -21.71
C LEU A 395 24.17 -77.53 -22.39
N LEU A 396 24.54 -77.62 -23.67
CA LEU A 396 24.99 -76.48 -24.46
C LEU A 396 23.87 -75.46 -24.70
N LYS A 397 22.65 -75.92 -25.03
CA LYS A 397 21.48 -75.03 -25.21
C LYS A 397 21.16 -74.23 -23.95
N LYS A 398 21.17 -74.86 -22.77
CA LYS A 398 20.96 -74.17 -21.49
C LYS A 398 22.04 -73.11 -21.21
N LYS A 399 23.30 -73.39 -21.54
CA LYS A 399 24.39 -72.44 -21.37
C LYS A 399 24.28 -71.24 -22.32
N VAL A 400 23.80 -71.45 -23.55
CA VAL A 400 23.52 -70.36 -24.50
C VAL A 400 22.39 -69.46 -23.99
N SER A 401 21.26 -70.04 -23.56
CA SER A 401 20.13 -69.26 -23.01
C SER A 401 20.55 -68.39 -21.82
N ALA A 402 21.32 -68.95 -20.88
CA ALA A 402 21.81 -68.20 -19.72
C ALA A 402 22.77 -67.04 -20.09
N LEU A 403 23.58 -67.22 -21.14
CA LEU A 403 24.48 -66.16 -21.65
C LEU A 403 23.70 -65.05 -22.38
N GLU A 404 22.63 -65.39 -23.09
CA GLU A 404 21.75 -64.42 -23.77
C GLU A 404 20.97 -63.58 -22.76
N GLU A 405 20.39 -64.20 -21.73
CA GLU A 405 19.69 -63.51 -20.63
C GLU A 405 20.63 -62.53 -19.90
N GLY A 406 21.84 -62.97 -19.55
CA GLY A 406 22.84 -62.12 -18.91
C GLY A 406 23.29 -60.95 -19.78
N ARG A 407 23.33 -61.12 -21.11
CA ARG A 407 23.64 -60.06 -22.06
C ARG A 407 22.51 -59.03 -22.14
N THR A 408 21.25 -59.47 -22.18
CA THR A 408 20.09 -58.55 -22.21
C THR A 408 20.01 -57.68 -20.95
N ALA A 409 20.16 -58.28 -19.77
CA ALA A 409 20.14 -57.55 -18.50
C ALA A 409 21.25 -56.48 -18.42
N LYS A 410 22.43 -56.76 -18.99
CA LYS A 410 23.53 -55.79 -19.06
C LYS A 410 23.19 -54.60 -19.97
N THR A 411 22.56 -54.84 -21.11
CA THR A 411 22.15 -53.78 -22.04
C THR A 411 21.08 -52.87 -21.44
N ASP A 412 20.14 -53.44 -20.68
CA ASP A 412 19.11 -52.66 -19.98
C ASP A 412 19.72 -51.76 -18.88
N LEU A 413 20.68 -52.28 -18.11
CA LEU A 413 21.41 -51.49 -17.13
C LEU A 413 22.25 -50.37 -17.75
N GLU A 414 22.90 -50.61 -18.89
CA GLU A 414 23.63 -49.57 -19.63
C GLU A 414 22.69 -48.45 -20.10
N LYS A 415 21.48 -48.80 -20.55
CA LYS A 415 20.46 -47.83 -20.95
C LYS A 415 19.94 -46.98 -19.78
N GLU A 416 19.68 -47.59 -18.62
CA GLU A 416 19.29 -46.85 -17.42
C GLU A 416 20.40 -45.89 -16.96
N ILE A 417 21.67 -46.30 -17.04
CA ILE A 417 22.82 -45.45 -16.73
C ILE A 417 22.84 -44.23 -17.67
N ASP A 418 22.68 -44.43 -18.97
CA ASP A 418 22.66 -43.33 -19.95
C ASP A 418 21.50 -42.35 -19.68
N ASP A 419 20.30 -42.86 -19.37
CA ASP A 419 19.14 -42.05 -19.02
C ASP A 419 19.39 -41.21 -17.75
N HIS A 420 20.01 -41.81 -16.73
CA HIS A 420 20.41 -41.10 -15.50
C HIS A 420 21.49 -40.03 -15.76
N VAL A 421 22.46 -40.29 -16.65
CA VAL A 421 23.49 -39.33 -17.03
C VAL A 421 22.88 -38.13 -17.77
N ILE A 422 21.94 -38.36 -18.68
CA ILE A 422 21.23 -37.30 -19.40
C ILE A 422 20.40 -36.45 -18.43
N LEU A 423 19.67 -37.10 -17.52
CA LEU A 423 18.88 -36.40 -16.50
C LEU A 423 19.78 -35.54 -15.58
N SER A 424 20.91 -36.09 -15.15
CA SER A 424 21.90 -35.37 -14.33
C SER A 424 22.44 -34.13 -15.03
N ARG A 425 22.77 -34.21 -16.34
CA ARG A 425 23.16 -33.03 -17.14
C ARG A 425 22.07 -31.98 -17.23
N LYS A 426 20.81 -32.39 -17.47
CA LYS A 426 19.67 -31.45 -17.53
C LYS A 426 19.48 -30.73 -16.20
N MET A 427 19.56 -31.46 -15.09
CA MET A 427 19.45 -30.87 -13.76
C MET A 427 20.61 -29.91 -13.47
N LYS A 428 21.84 -30.26 -13.86
CA LYS A 428 23.01 -29.37 -13.73
C LYS A 428 22.82 -28.05 -14.49
N LEU A 429 22.38 -28.11 -15.75
CA LEU A 429 22.08 -26.90 -16.53
C LEU A 429 20.97 -26.05 -15.90
N LYS A 430 19.95 -26.69 -15.32
CA LYS A 430 18.88 -25.97 -14.62
C LYS A 430 19.40 -25.28 -13.35
N VAL A 431 20.28 -25.93 -12.60
CA VAL A 431 20.94 -25.34 -11.43
C VAL A 431 21.82 -24.15 -11.83
N GLU A 432 22.60 -24.27 -12.91
CA GLU A 432 23.42 -23.17 -13.43
C GLU A 432 22.56 -21.97 -13.86
N SER A 433 21.47 -22.21 -14.59
CA SER A 433 20.52 -21.18 -15.00
C SER A 433 19.84 -20.48 -13.81
N LEU A 434 19.39 -21.23 -12.81
CA LEU A 434 18.80 -20.65 -11.60
C LEU A 434 19.83 -19.87 -10.78
N THR A 435 21.07 -20.35 -10.71
CA THR A 435 22.16 -19.64 -10.02
C THR A 435 22.45 -18.30 -10.70
N GLN A 436 22.42 -18.27 -12.04
CA GLN A 436 22.59 -17.03 -12.80
C GLN A 436 21.45 -16.04 -12.52
N GLN A 437 20.18 -16.47 -12.54
CA GLN A 437 19.04 -15.60 -12.21
C GLN A 437 19.13 -15.04 -10.78
N VAL A 438 19.55 -15.85 -9.82
CA VAL A 438 19.77 -15.39 -8.43
C VAL A 438 20.84 -14.30 -8.37
N ASN A 439 21.92 -14.43 -9.14
CA ASN A 439 22.98 -13.42 -9.19
C ASN A 439 22.51 -12.12 -9.86
N GLU A 440 21.73 -12.22 -10.94
CA GLU A 440 21.12 -11.05 -11.60
C GLU A 440 20.19 -10.29 -10.65
N LEU A 441 19.30 -10.99 -9.94
CA LEU A 441 18.42 -10.40 -8.93
C LEU A 441 19.19 -9.78 -7.76
N ARG A 442 20.31 -10.38 -7.33
CA ARG A 442 21.20 -9.80 -6.31
C ARG A 442 21.83 -8.49 -6.80
N ASN A 443 22.28 -8.44 -8.05
CA ASN A 443 22.86 -7.24 -8.65
C ASN A 443 21.82 -6.13 -8.84
N GLU A 444 20.58 -6.48 -9.20
CA GLU A 444 19.48 -5.53 -9.26
C GLU A 444 19.14 -4.97 -7.86
N ASN A 445 19.13 -5.83 -6.85
CA ASN A 445 18.88 -5.43 -5.46
C ASN A 445 19.97 -4.48 -4.93
N THR A 446 21.25 -4.73 -5.25
CA THR A 446 22.33 -3.80 -4.89
C THR A 446 22.22 -2.46 -5.62
N LEU A 447 21.82 -2.47 -6.90
CA LEU A 447 21.56 -1.24 -7.67
C LEU A 447 20.38 -0.42 -7.11
N LEU A 448 19.28 -1.08 -6.73
CA LEU A 448 18.14 -0.41 -6.11
C LEU A 448 18.50 0.18 -4.75
N LYS A 449 19.36 -0.49 -3.98
CA LYS A 449 19.88 0.04 -2.71
C LYS A 449 20.73 1.29 -2.91
N THR A 450 21.62 1.32 -3.90
CA THR A 450 22.39 2.53 -4.20
C THR A 450 21.50 3.67 -4.68
N GLN A 451 20.56 3.40 -5.59
CA GLN A 451 19.57 4.40 -6.02
C GLN A 451 18.73 4.95 -4.86
N SER A 452 18.31 4.09 -3.93
CA SER A 452 17.60 4.52 -2.73
C SER A 452 18.45 5.44 -1.85
N ALA A 453 19.74 5.14 -1.66
CA ALA A 453 20.67 6.00 -0.94
C ALA A 453 20.87 7.37 -1.63
N ASP A 454 20.93 7.38 -2.96
CA ASP A 454 21.02 8.62 -3.75
C ASP A 454 19.75 9.49 -3.60
N VAL A 455 18.58 8.87 -3.64
CA VAL A 455 17.29 9.56 -3.42
C VAL A 455 17.24 10.15 -2.01
N HIS A 456 17.68 9.41 -0.98
CA HIS A 456 17.76 9.94 0.38
C HIS A 456 18.70 11.16 0.46
N THR A 457 19.83 11.11 -0.24
CA THR A 457 20.79 12.23 -0.31
C THR A 457 20.20 13.45 -1.03
N LEU A 458 19.44 13.24 -2.11
CA LEU A 458 18.74 14.33 -2.81
C LEU A 458 17.63 14.94 -1.94
N LYS A 459 16.86 14.11 -1.23
CA LYS A 459 15.83 14.56 -0.29
C LYS A 459 16.41 15.43 0.81
N ASN A 460 17.54 15.03 1.39
CA ASN A 460 18.24 15.83 2.40
C ASN A 460 18.69 17.19 1.83
N ARG A 461 19.26 17.21 0.62
CA ARG A 461 19.60 18.46 -0.06
C ARG A 461 18.38 19.35 -0.32
N LEU A 462 17.24 18.77 -0.72
CA LEU A 462 16.01 19.51 -0.92
C LEU A 462 15.53 20.17 0.37
N ILE A 463 15.52 19.42 1.49
CA ILE A 463 15.15 19.94 2.81
C ILE A 463 16.07 21.10 3.23
N GLU A 464 17.37 21.01 2.97
CA GLU A 464 18.31 22.12 3.22
C GLU A 464 18.01 23.34 2.36
N ARG A 465 17.68 23.14 1.07
CA ARG A 465 17.29 24.25 0.18
C ARG A 465 15.97 24.88 0.60
N GLU A 466 14.98 24.13 1.03
CA GLU A 466 13.73 24.66 1.58
C GLU A 466 13.95 25.48 2.86
N LYS A 467 14.90 25.07 3.71
CA LYS A 467 15.29 25.87 4.89
C LYS A 467 15.92 27.20 4.46
N GLU A 468 16.80 27.16 3.48
CA GLU A 468 17.44 28.38 2.95
C GLU A 468 16.44 29.31 2.28
N VAL A 469 15.51 28.78 1.48
CA VAL A 469 14.43 29.58 0.87
C VAL A 469 13.56 30.22 1.95
N ARG A 470 13.20 29.50 3.01
CA ARG A 470 12.46 30.08 4.14
C ARG A 470 13.23 31.22 4.81
N ARG A 471 14.53 31.04 5.04
CA ARG A 471 15.40 32.08 5.59
C ARG A 471 15.43 33.32 4.67
N LEU A 472 15.58 33.13 3.37
CA LEU A 472 15.57 34.22 2.39
C LEU A 472 14.21 34.93 2.31
N LEU A 473 13.09 34.21 2.42
CA LEU A 473 11.76 34.80 2.48
C LEU A 473 11.56 35.66 3.74
N GLU A 474 12.07 35.21 4.89
CA GLU A 474 12.09 36.03 6.10
C GLU A 474 12.95 37.29 5.92
N ASP A 475 14.13 37.17 5.30
CA ASP A 475 15.00 38.31 5.02
C ASP A 475 14.32 39.31 4.05
N ILE A 476 13.62 38.83 3.01
CA ILE A 476 12.81 39.66 2.10
C ILE A 476 11.72 40.39 2.88
N SER A 477 10.95 39.68 3.72
CA SER A 477 9.90 40.31 4.52
C SER A 477 10.44 41.40 5.46
N ARG A 478 11.63 41.19 6.05
CA ARG A 478 12.30 42.22 6.86
C ARG A 478 12.69 43.43 6.01
N LEU A 479 13.22 43.20 4.81
CA LEU A 479 13.61 44.27 3.88
C LEU A 479 12.38 45.04 3.36
N GLU A 480 11.28 44.38 3.05
CA GLU A 480 10.01 45.00 2.66
C GLU A 480 9.46 45.88 3.79
N ASN A 481 9.44 45.36 5.03
CA ASN A 481 9.05 46.14 6.19
C ASN A 481 9.95 47.37 6.42
N ALA A 482 11.27 47.23 6.18
CA ALA A 482 12.21 48.35 6.27
C ALA A 482 11.97 49.38 5.15
N ARG A 483 11.73 48.91 3.91
CA ARG A 483 11.38 49.75 2.77
C ARG A 483 10.09 50.52 3.03
N ASP A 484 9.05 49.87 3.52
CA ASP A 484 7.75 50.51 3.77
C ASP A 484 7.86 51.56 4.87
N LYS A 485 8.64 51.30 5.92
CA LYS A 485 8.97 52.29 6.95
C LYS A 485 9.74 53.49 6.38
N GLN A 486 10.70 53.25 5.49
CA GLN A 486 11.44 54.31 4.82
C GLN A 486 10.56 55.10 3.85
N ALA A 487 9.72 54.43 3.06
CA ALA A 487 8.76 55.05 2.15
C ALA A 487 7.76 55.94 2.90
N PHE A 488 7.21 55.46 4.02
CA PHE A 488 6.37 56.27 4.91
C PHE A 488 7.11 57.52 5.42
N LYS A 489 8.39 57.37 5.78
CA LYS A 489 9.20 58.49 6.25
C LYS A 489 9.52 59.50 5.15
N ILE A 490 9.76 59.04 3.92
CA ILE A 490 9.94 59.90 2.74
C ILE A 490 8.64 60.65 2.44
N SER A 491 7.50 59.95 2.41
CA SER A 491 6.19 60.57 2.16
C SER A 491 5.86 61.62 3.22
N SER A 492 6.11 61.33 4.50
CA SER A 492 5.93 62.30 5.59
C SER A 492 6.88 63.51 5.49
N LEU A 493 8.09 63.33 4.97
CA LEU A 493 9.02 64.43 4.72
C LEU A 493 8.62 65.24 3.48
N GLN A 494 8.07 64.61 2.44
CA GLN A 494 7.49 65.29 1.28
C GLN A 494 6.27 66.13 1.66
N ASP A 495 5.36 65.60 2.47
CA ASP A 495 4.20 66.36 2.97
C ASP A 495 4.64 67.58 3.80
N LYS A 496 5.72 67.44 4.58
CA LYS A 496 6.32 68.55 5.33
C LYS A 496 7.06 69.56 4.45
N MET A 497 7.61 69.13 3.31
CA MET A 497 8.19 70.05 2.33
C MET A 497 7.08 70.83 1.59
N HIS A 498 5.99 70.16 1.20
CA HIS A 498 4.85 70.83 0.58
C HIS A 498 4.13 71.80 1.52
N SER A 499 4.12 71.53 2.84
CA SER A 499 3.60 72.51 3.81
C SER A 499 4.52 73.72 4.05
N VAL A 500 5.76 73.70 3.57
CA VAL A 500 6.72 74.82 3.67
C VAL A 500 6.79 75.62 2.37
N ASP A 501 6.38 75.05 1.24
CA ASP A 501 6.24 75.78 -0.04
C ASP A 501 4.90 76.55 -0.16
N ASP A 502 3.95 76.32 0.75
CA ASP A 502 2.65 77.01 0.84
C ASP A 502 2.61 78.17 1.89
N GLU A 503 3.75 78.54 2.47
CA GLU A 503 3.99 79.81 3.21
C GLU A 503 4.88 80.75 2.40
#